data_AF-A0A849T4W8-F1
#
_entry.id   AF-A0A849T4W8-F1
#
_cell.length_a   1.000
_cell.length_b   1.000
_cell.length_c   1.000
_cell.angle_alpha   90.00
_cell.angle_beta   90.00
_cell.angle_gamma   90.00
#
_symmetry.space_group_name_H-M   'P 1'
#
loop_
_entity.id
_entity.type
_entity.pdbx_description
1 polymer ?
#
loop_
_entity_poly.entity_id
_entity_poly.type
_entity_poly.pdbx_seq_one_letter_code
_entity_poly.pdbx_strand_id
1 'polypeptide(L)'
;MDAIVKYGEIEFFDPSFKLNGLTSVKRKVVLNILEISTTGEVAEKDRLHWILLTSLPLKNFGDASRVIDYYKKRWHIENYFKILKDGGCKVERASLRTFERLEKYITLFSVIAWRIYYVKHLAEAAPDEDSSLSFSEEESLVLKIENKISDDQRITIREFYDLSLRWGL
;
A
#
# COMPACT_ATOMS: atom_id res chain seq x y z
N MET A 1 18.16 15.42 -0.11
CA MET A 1 17.14 16.28 0.51
C MET A 1 17.28 16.03 1.98
N ASP A 2 17.81 17.01 2.70
CA ASP A 2 18.09 16.85 4.12
C ASP A 2 16.80 17.12 4.90
N ALA A 3 16.58 16.34 5.95
CA ALA A 3 15.40 16.44 6.79
C ALA A 3 15.81 16.39 8.26
N ILE A 4 15.17 17.22 9.08
CA ILE A 4 15.30 17.14 10.53
C ILE A 4 14.25 16.17 11.03
N VAL A 5 14.66 15.32 11.97
CA VAL A 5 13.80 14.35 12.64
C VAL A 5 13.83 14.63 14.13
N LYS A 6 12.67 14.89 14.72
CA LYS A 6 12.47 15.03 16.16
C LYS A 6 11.53 13.96 16.65
N TYR A 7 11.83 13.35 17.78
CA TYR A 7 10.98 12.33 18.36
C TYR A 7 10.87 12.47 19.88
N GLY A 8 9.77 11.99 20.42
CA GLY A 8 9.48 12.00 21.84
C GLY A 8 8.22 11.22 22.17
N GLU A 9 7.72 11.45 23.38
CA GLU A 9 6.51 10.83 23.88
C GLU A 9 5.47 11.93 24.14
N ILE A 10 4.20 11.62 23.88
CA ILE A 10 3.07 12.50 24.14
C ILE A 10 1.96 11.75 24.87
N GLU A 11 1.34 12.46 25.81
CA GLU A 11 0.23 11.93 26.60
C GLU A 11 -1.09 12.52 26.11
N PHE A 12 -2.02 11.63 25.76
CA PHE A 12 -3.40 11.97 25.44
C PHE A 12 -4.31 11.61 26.61
N PHE A 13 -5.30 12.47 26.83
CA PHE A 13 -6.37 12.24 27.78
C PHE A 13 -7.67 12.07 27.01
N ASP A 14 -8.50 11.11 27.40
CA ASP A 14 -9.84 10.97 26.83
C ASP A 14 -10.58 12.33 26.95
N PRO A 15 -11.16 12.84 25.85
CA PRO A 15 -11.95 14.05 25.89
C PRO A 15 -13.11 13.87 26.88
N SER A 16 -13.26 14.83 27.80
CA SER A 16 -14.29 14.75 28.83
C SER A 16 -15.67 14.93 28.22
N PHE A 17 -16.49 13.87 28.25
CA PHE A 17 -17.89 13.95 27.83
C PHE A 17 -18.82 13.48 28.94
N LYS A 18 -19.95 14.18 29.11
CA LYS A 18 -21.07 13.77 29.97
C LYS A 18 -22.19 13.28 29.07
N LEU A 19 -22.53 11.99 29.15
CA LEU A 19 -23.64 11.39 28.41
C LEU A 19 -24.55 10.69 29.43
N ASN A 20 -25.82 11.13 29.55
CA ASN A 20 -26.86 10.53 30.39
C ASN A 20 -26.39 10.05 31.78
N GLY A 21 -25.71 10.91 32.54
CA GLY A 21 -25.29 10.60 33.91
C GLY A 21 -24.07 9.67 34.04
N LEU A 22 -23.53 9.16 32.93
CA LEU A 22 -22.27 8.44 32.89
C LEU A 22 -21.12 9.44 32.73
N THR A 23 -20.20 9.43 33.70
CA THR A 23 -18.95 10.18 33.62
C THR A 23 -17.92 9.32 32.88
N SER A 24 -17.35 9.83 31.79
CA SER A 24 -16.26 9.15 31.08
C SER A 24 -15.08 8.92 32.02
N VAL A 25 -14.59 7.68 32.11
CA VAL A 25 -13.33 7.38 32.80
C VAL A 25 -12.21 8.10 32.04
N LYS A 26 -11.47 9.00 32.71
CA LYS A 26 -10.30 9.65 32.10
C LYS A 26 -9.21 8.61 31.88
N ARG A 27 -9.16 8.00 30.70
CA ARG A 27 -8.06 7.13 30.31
C ARG A 27 -6.90 7.99 29.82
N LYS A 28 -5.71 7.65 30.30
CA LYS A 28 -4.44 8.19 29.85
C LYS A 28 -3.90 7.25 28.78
N VAL A 29 -3.63 7.78 27.59
CA VAL A 29 -3.02 7.04 26.49
C VAL A 29 -1.70 7.71 26.15
N VAL A 30 -0.62 6.94 26.24
CA VAL A 30 0.73 7.42 25.95
C VAL A 30 1.14 6.88 24.58
N LEU A 31 1.59 7.76 23.69
CA LEU A 31 2.07 7.41 22.35
C LEU A 31 3.41 8.07 22.08
N ASN A 32 4.18 7.47 21.18
CA ASN A 32 5.37 8.12 20.64
C ASN A 32 4.97 9.06 19.50
N ILE A 33 5.66 10.18 19.41
CA ILE A 33 5.49 11.18 18.36
C ILE A 33 6.80 11.38 17.61
N LEU A 34 6.68 11.54 16.31
CA LEU A 34 7.78 11.78 15.38
C LEU A 34 7.39 12.94 14.46
N GLU A 35 8.19 14.01 14.48
CA GLU A 35 8.07 15.12 13.55
C GLU A 35 9.23 15.06 12.56
N ILE A 36 8.95 15.09 11.26
CA ILE A 36 9.97 15.29 10.23
C ILE A 36 9.65 16.48 9.34
N SER A 37 10.66 17.31 9.10
CA SER A 37 10.56 18.51 8.27
C SER A 37 11.76 18.66 7.35
N THR A 38 11.52 19.15 6.15
CA THR A 38 12.58 19.46 5.18
C THR A 38 13.47 20.59 5.68
N THR A 39 14.78 20.52 5.46
CA THR A 39 15.72 21.61 5.74
C THR A 39 16.17 22.36 4.49
N GLY A 40 16.67 23.58 4.69
CA GLY A 40 17.20 24.44 3.63
C GLY A 40 16.14 25.21 2.84
N GLU A 41 16.59 25.91 1.80
CA GLU A 41 15.72 26.68 0.90
C GLU A 41 15.09 25.77 -0.15
N VAL A 42 14.01 25.10 0.25
CA VAL A 42 13.13 24.36 -0.65
C VAL A 42 11.87 25.19 -0.91
N ALA A 43 11.43 25.22 -2.17
CA ALA A 43 10.18 25.86 -2.58
C ALA A 43 9.03 25.34 -1.71
N GLU A 44 8.12 26.22 -1.30
CA GLU A 44 7.07 25.89 -0.33
C GLU A 44 6.24 24.66 -0.72
N LYS A 45 5.91 24.53 -2.01
CA LYS A 45 5.17 23.38 -2.57
C LYS A 45 5.87 22.02 -2.41
N ASP A 46 7.18 22.03 -2.24
CA ASP A 46 8.03 20.83 -2.17
C ASP A 46 8.50 20.57 -0.70
N ARG A 47 8.08 21.42 0.25
CA ARG A 47 8.41 21.21 1.67
C ARG A 47 7.59 20.07 2.25
N LEU A 48 8.29 19.06 2.72
CA LEU A 48 7.72 17.98 3.51
C LEU A 48 7.61 18.40 4.98
N HIS A 49 6.44 18.21 5.58
CA HIS A 49 6.22 18.26 7.02
C HIS A 49 5.28 17.13 7.45
N TRP A 50 5.78 16.19 8.24
CA TRP A 50 5.03 15.05 8.74
C TRP A 50 5.05 15.03 10.27
N ILE A 51 3.89 14.82 10.89
CA ILE A 51 3.75 14.51 12.30
C ILE A 51 3.10 13.13 12.39
N LEU A 52 3.84 12.16 12.92
CA LEU A 52 3.44 10.77 13.01
C LEU A 52 3.29 10.37 14.47
N LEU A 53 2.14 9.79 14.81
CA LEU A 53 1.89 9.17 16.11
C LEU A 53 2.03 7.66 15.95
N THR A 54 2.72 7.01 16.89
CA THR A 54 2.97 5.57 16.83
C THR A 54 3.02 4.93 18.21
N SER A 55 2.58 3.68 18.29
CA SER A 55 2.78 2.81 19.46
C SER A 55 4.11 2.06 19.41
N LEU A 56 4.85 2.14 18.30
CA LEU A 56 6.15 1.49 18.15
C LEU A 56 7.19 2.15 19.07
N PRO A 57 8.15 1.39 19.62
CA PRO A 57 9.24 1.94 20.42
C PRO A 57 10.02 3.00 19.64
N LEU A 58 10.36 4.12 20.30
CA LEU A 58 11.03 5.25 19.68
C LEU A 58 12.14 5.82 20.59
N LYS A 59 13.22 5.05 20.78
CA LYS A 59 14.28 5.40 21.75
C LYS A 59 15.48 6.09 21.11
N ASN A 60 15.72 5.82 19.83
CA ASN A 60 16.87 6.33 19.10
C ASN A 60 16.49 6.65 17.64
N PHE A 61 17.43 7.27 16.92
CA PHE A 61 17.23 7.62 15.52
C PHE A 61 16.96 6.39 14.61
N GLY A 62 17.53 5.23 14.90
CA GLY A 62 17.27 4.00 14.15
C GLY A 62 15.81 3.54 14.26
N ASP A 63 15.21 3.68 15.44
CA ASP A 63 13.78 3.43 15.64
C ASP A 63 12.93 4.44 14.85
N ALA A 64 13.31 5.71 14.88
CA ALA A 64 12.64 6.76 14.11
C ALA A 64 12.68 6.48 12.61
N SER A 65 13.85 6.08 12.08
CA SER A 65 14.01 5.66 10.69
C SER A 65 13.08 4.52 10.32
N ARG A 66 12.94 3.51 11.19
CA ARG A 66 12.02 2.38 10.98
C ARG A 66 10.56 2.84 10.86
N VAL A 67 10.12 3.74 11.73
CA VAL A 67 8.75 4.30 11.68
C VAL A 67 8.54 5.06 10.36
N ILE A 68 9.53 5.85 9.93
CA ILE A 68 9.48 6.56 8.64
C ILE A 68 9.38 5.56 7.49
N ASP A 69 10.18 4.49 7.50
CA ASP A 69 10.16 3.46 6.45
C ASP A 69 8.86 2.67 6.41
N TYR A 70 8.15 2.52 7.54
CA TYR A 70 6.79 2.01 7.55
C TYR A 70 5.79 3.03 7.01
N TYR A 71 5.89 4.30 7.40
CA TYR A 71 4.97 5.32 6.91
C TYR A 71 5.11 5.58 5.41
N LYS A 72 6.33 5.50 4.86
CA LYS A 72 6.58 5.57 3.41
C LYS A 72 5.82 4.50 2.62
N LYS A 73 5.54 3.35 3.23
CA LYS A 73 4.74 2.27 2.62
C LYS A 73 3.24 2.59 2.56
N ARG A 74 2.75 3.67 3.19
CA ARG A 74 1.33 4.08 3.15
C ARG A 74 0.82 4.21 1.71
N TRP A 75 1.65 4.66 0.78
CA TRP A 75 1.26 4.88 -0.62
C TRP A 75 0.82 3.60 -1.35
N HIS A 76 1.20 2.41 -0.87
CA HIS A 76 0.80 1.14 -1.47
C HIS A 76 -0.72 0.97 -1.55
N ILE A 77 -1.47 1.47 -0.55
CA ILE A 77 -2.94 1.39 -0.58
C ILE A 77 -3.54 2.28 -1.67
N GLU A 78 -2.91 3.42 -1.97
CA GLU A 78 -3.35 4.32 -3.03
C GLU A 78 -3.10 3.71 -4.41
N ASN A 79 -1.96 3.03 -4.59
CA ASN A 79 -1.68 2.24 -5.79
C ASN A 79 -2.70 1.12 -5.99
N TYR A 80 -3.06 0.40 -4.93
CA TYR A 80 -4.11 -0.63 -4.97
C TYR A 80 -5.46 -0.03 -5.41
N PHE A 81 -5.90 1.07 -4.78
CA PHE A 81 -7.16 1.71 -5.14
C PHE A 81 -7.14 2.31 -6.55
N LYS A 82 -5.98 2.79 -7.01
CA LYS A 82 -5.81 3.24 -8.40
C LYS A 82 -6.06 2.10 -9.38
N ILE A 83 -5.50 0.91 -9.13
CA ILE A 83 -5.72 -0.28 -9.97
C ILE A 83 -7.20 -0.70 -9.94
N LEU A 84 -7.82 -0.73 -8.76
CA LEU A 84 -9.23 -1.11 -8.62
C LEU A 84 -10.17 -0.16 -9.38
N LYS A 85 -9.89 1.15 -9.30
CA LYS A 85 -10.66 2.20 -9.98
C LYS A 85 -10.12 2.40 -11.40
N ASP A 86 -9.80 3.62 -11.80
CA ASP A 86 -9.55 3.98 -13.19
C ASP A 86 -8.25 3.42 -13.81
N GLY A 87 -7.31 2.94 -13.00
CA GLY A 87 -5.99 2.49 -13.42
C GLY A 87 -5.91 1.06 -13.95
N GLY A 88 -6.97 0.25 -13.82
CA GLY A 88 -6.98 -1.13 -14.31
C GLY A 88 -8.39 -1.69 -14.43
N CYS A 89 -8.99 -2.10 -13.31
CA CYS A 89 -10.28 -2.78 -13.25
C CYS A 89 -11.48 -1.89 -13.61
N LYS A 90 -11.35 -0.56 -13.48
CA LYS A 90 -12.35 0.46 -13.87
C LYS A 90 -13.72 0.20 -13.25
N VAL A 91 -13.75 -0.25 -11.99
CA VAL A 91 -15.01 -0.69 -11.34
C VAL A 91 -16.07 0.40 -11.27
N GLU A 92 -15.66 1.67 -11.26
CA GLU A 92 -16.54 2.85 -11.21
C GLU A 92 -17.33 3.07 -12.51
N ARG A 93 -16.98 2.39 -13.60
CA ARG A 93 -17.72 2.44 -14.89
C ARG A 93 -18.90 1.48 -14.96
N ALA A 94 -19.05 0.60 -13.97
CA ALA A 94 -20.12 -0.39 -13.97
C ALA A 94 -21.47 0.27 -13.64
N SER A 95 -22.39 0.30 -14.61
CA SER A 95 -23.75 0.83 -14.42
C SER A 95 -24.71 -0.18 -13.76
N LEU A 96 -24.31 -0.73 -12.61
CA LEU A 96 -25.13 -1.66 -11.84
C LEU A 96 -26.17 -0.90 -11.02
N ARG A 97 -27.45 -1.33 -11.11
CA ARG A 97 -28.60 -0.58 -10.57
C ARG A 97 -29.05 -1.00 -9.16
N THR A 98 -28.35 -1.93 -8.51
CA THR A 98 -28.66 -2.34 -7.12
C THR A 98 -27.39 -2.46 -6.30
N PHE A 99 -27.52 -2.24 -4.99
CA PHE A 99 -26.42 -2.31 -4.04
C PHE A 99 -25.79 -3.71 -4.00
N GLU A 100 -26.61 -4.77 -3.97
CA GLU A 100 -26.15 -6.16 -3.86
C GLU A 100 -25.33 -6.59 -5.08
N ARG A 101 -25.66 -6.05 -6.26
CA ARG A 101 -24.89 -6.30 -7.49
C ARG A 101 -23.55 -5.55 -7.45
N LEU A 102 -23.56 -4.31 -6.99
CA LEU A 102 -22.35 -3.49 -6.85
C LEU A 102 -21.40 -4.10 -5.82
N GLU A 103 -21.90 -4.55 -4.67
CA GLU A 103 -21.11 -5.20 -3.62
C GLU A 103 -20.39 -6.44 -4.14
N LYS A 104 -21.12 -7.36 -4.80
CA LYS A 104 -20.53 -8.58 -5.40
C LYS A 104 -19.49 -8.24 -6.46
N TYR A 105 -19.78 -7.24 -7.29
CA TYR A 105 -18.88 -6.79 -8.35
C TYR A 105 -17.58 -6.21 -7.79
N ILE A 106 -17.67 -5.25 -6.86
CA ILE A 106 -16.49 -4.65 -6.22
C ILE A 106 -15.69 -5.71 -5.44
N THR A 107 -16.35 -6.65 -4.77
CA THR A 107 -15.68 -7.74 -4.04
C THR A 107 -14.81 -8.59 -4.96
N LEU A 108 -15.36 -9.04 -6.10
CA LEU A 108 -14.62 -9.82 -7.09
C LEU A 108 -13.43 -9.02 -7.64
N PHE A 109 -13.67 -7.78 -8.06
CA PHE A 109 -12.61 -6.95 -8.61
C PHE A 109 -11.57 -6.51 -7.58
N SER A 110 -11.89 -6.47 -6.29
CA SER A 110 -10.91 -6.22 -5.22
C SER A 110 -9.85 -7.33 -5.17
N VAL A 111 -10.26 -8.59 -5.34
CA VAL A 111 -9.32 -9.73 -5.40
C VAL A 111 -8.44 -9.65 -6.66
N ILE A 112 -9.04 -9.30 -7.81
CA ILE A 112 -8.32 -9.15 -9.08
C ILE A 112 -7.32 -7.98 -9.00
N ALA A 113 -7.76 -6.82 -8.50
CA ALA A 113 -6.91 -5.64 -8.32
C ALA A 113 -5.73 -5.92 -7.40
N TRP A 114 -5.96 -6.69 -6.32
CA TRP A 114 -4.88 -7.11 -5.44
C TRP A 114 -3.89 -8.03 -6.16
N ARG A 115 -4.35 -8.98 -6.98
CA ARG A 115 -3.47 -9.84 -7.78
C ARG A 115 -2.62 -9.05 -8.77
N ILE A 116 -3.22 -8.10 -9.48
CA ILE A 116 -2.49 -7.21 -10.40
C ILE A 116 -1.44 -6.39 -9.63
N TYR A 117 -1.83 -5.81 -8.50
CA TYR A 117 -0.91 -5.09 -7.63
C TYR A 117 0.24 -5.97 -7.14
N TYR A 118 -0.05 -7.21 -6.73
CA TYR A 118 0.91 -8.19 -6.25
C TYR A 118 1.93 -8.57 -7.31
N VAL A 119 1.50 -8.87 -8.55
CA VAL A 119 2.41 -9.20 -9.66
C VAL A 119 3.40 -8.06 -9.90
N LYS A 120 2.89 -6.82 -9.99
CA LYS A 120 3.73 -5.64 -10.15
C LYS A 120 4.74 -5.50 -8.99
N HIS A 121 4.26 -5.64 -7.77
CA HIS A 121 5.08 -5.51 -6.58
C HIS A 121 6.20 -6.57 -6.53
N LEU A 122 5.88 -7.82 -6.87
CA LEU A 122 6.88 -8.88 -6.96
C LEU A 122 7.91 -8.61 -8.04
N ALA A 123 7.48 -8.14 -9.21
CA ALA A 123 8.40 -7.82 -10.29
C ALA A 123 9.37 -6.71 -9.87
N GLU A 124 8.96 -5.76 -9.02
CA GLU A 124 9.85 -4.75 -8.43
C GLU A 124 10.76 -5.32 -7.32
N ALA A 125 10.26 -6.21 -6.46
CA ALA A 125 10.97 -6.71 -5.29
C ALA A 125 11.96 -7.85 -5.60
N ALA A 126 11.63 -8.71 -6.56
CA ALA A 126 12.35 -9.94 -6.88
C ALA A 126 12.27 -10.25 -8.39
N PRO A 127 12.79 -9.37 -9.27
CA PRO A 127 12.60 -9.46 -10.72
C PRO A 127 13.17 -10.74 -11.34
N ASP A 128 14.31 -11.21 -10.83
CA ASP A 128 15.10 -12.30 -11.43
C ASP A 128 14.74 -13.68 -10.87
N GLU A 129 13.85 -13.73 -9.88
CA GLU A 129 13.37 -14.99 -9.30
C GLU A 129 12.47 -15.74 -10.29
N ASP A 130 12.37 -17.05 -10.11
CA ASP A 130 11.55 -17.92 -10.95
C ASP A 130 10.05 -17.61 -10.73
N SER A 131 9.29 -17.46 -11.82
CA SER A 131 7.86 -17.15 -11.75
C SER A 131 7.05 -18.22 -11.00
N SER A 132 7.51 -19.48 -11.02
CA SER A 132 6.84 -20.61 -10.34
C SER A 132 6.78 -20.46 -8.82
N LEU A 133 7.58 -19.57 -8.21
CA LEU A 133 7.51 -19.29 -6.77
C LEU A 133 6.21 -18.57 -6.37
N SER A 134 5.55 -17.89 -7.31
CA SER A 134 4.40 -17.01 -7.03
C SER A 134 3.20 -17.23 -7.94
N PHE A 135 3.40 -17.86 -9.09
CA PHE A 135 2.36 -18.10 -10.11
C PHE A 135 2.22 -19.59 -10.38
N SER A 136 1.00 -20.01 -10.67
CA SER A 136 0.73 -21.42 -10.98
C SER A 136 1.30 -21.82 -12.35
N GLU A 137 1.41 -23.13 -12.56
CA GLU A 137 1.79 -23.66 -13.86
C GLU A 137 0.78 -23.25 -14.94
N GLU A 138 -0.52 -23.26 -14.62
CA GLU A 138 -1.58 -22.84 -15.56
C GLU A 138 -1.48 -21.36 -15.93
N GLU A 139 -1.22 -20.48 -14.96
CA GLU A 139 -1.02 -19.04 -15.21
C GLU A 139 0.18 -18.81 -16.13
N SER A 140 1.27 -19.56 -15.90
CA SER A 140 2.48 -19.49 -16.71
C SER A 140 2.28 -20.06 -18.11
N LEU A 141 1.57 -21.18 -18.23
CA LEU A 141 1.23 -21.84 -19.49
C LEU A 141 0.42 -20.93 -20.41
N VAL A 142 -0.62 -20.28 -19.87
CA VAL A 142 -1.46 -19.34 -20.64
C VAL A 142 -0.61 -18.21 -21.22
N LEU A 143 0.28 -17.61 -20.42
CA LEU A 143 1.17 -16.56 -20.91
C LEU A 143 2.17 -17.06 -21.95
N LYS A 144 2.73 -18.27 -21.76
CA LYS A 144 3.72 -18.85 -22.68
C LYS A 144 3.11 -19.16 -24.05
N ILE A 145 1.95 -19.83 -24.08
CA ILE A 145 1.23 -20.19 -25.32
C ILE A 145 1.00 -18.94 -26.17
N GLU A 146 0.53 -17.88 -25.54
CA GLU A 146 0.13 -16.65 -26.20
C GLU A 146 1.31 -15.82 -26.70
N ASN A 147 2.42 -15.87 -25.97
CA ASN A 147 3.66 -15.19 -26.36
C ASN A 147 4.59 -16.08 -27.20
N LYS A 148 4.12 -17.27 -27.62
CA LYS A 148 4.87 -18.25 -28.43
C LYS A 148 6.20 -18.65 -27.78
N ILE A 149 6.19 -18.76 -26.46
CA ILE A 149 7.31 -19.21 -25.64
C ILE A 149 7.18 -20.73 -25.46
N SER A 150 8.31 -21.44 -25.50
CA SER A 150 8.32 -22.88 -25.30
C SER A 150 7.90 -23.24 -23.87
N ASP A 151 7.20 -24.36 -23.71
CA ASP A 151 6.66 -24.77 -22.40
C ASP A 151 7.78 -25.04 -21.37
N ASP A 152 8.88 -25.65 -21.81
CA ASP A 152 10.06 -25.93 -20.99
C ASP A 152 10.88 -24.69 -20.63
N GLN A 153 10.64 -23.55 -21.30
CA GLN A 153 11.37 -22.33 -21.03
C GLN A 153 10.94 -21.74 -19.68
N ARG A 154 11.90 -21.59 -18.77
CA ARG A 154 11.68 -20.83 -17.53
C ARG A 154 11.56 -19.34 -17.84
N ILE A 155 10.66 -18.69 -17.12
CA ILE A 155 10.49 -17.24 -17.17
C ILE A 155 10.62 -16.67 -15.75
N THR A 156 11.20 -15.47 -15.66
CA THR A 156 11.33 -14.77 -14.38
C THR A 156 10.05 -14.05 -13.99
N ILE A 157 9.94 -13.60 -12.74
CA ILE A 157 8.81 -12.76 -12.28
C ILE A 157 8.71 -11.48 -13.12
N ARG A 158 9.84 -10.83 -13.47
CA ARG A 158 9.82 -9.65 -14.34
C ARG A 158 9.24 -9.96 -15.71
N GLU A 159 9.69 -11.06 -16.33
CA GLU A 159 9.19 -11.47 -17.64
C GLU A 159 7.70 -11.80 -17.59
N PHE A 160 7.25 -12.55 -16.57
CA PHE A 160 5.83 -12.83 -16.35
C PHE A 160 5.00 -11.52 -16.31
N TYR A 161 5.47 -10.52 -15.55
CA TYR A 161 4.80 -9.23 -15.46
C TYR A 161 4.75 -8.50 -16.81
N ASP A 162 5.89 -8.39 -17.51
CA ASP A 162 5.97 -7.67 -18.78
C ASP A 162 5.12 -8.33 -19.88
N LEU A 163 5.04 -9.67 -19.87
CA LEU A 163 4.16 -10.42 -20.78
C LEU A 163 2.68 -10.19 -20.46
N SER A 164 2.33 -10.10 -19.17
CA SER A 164 0.93 -9.83 -18.73
C SER A 164 0.44 -8.42 -19.10
N LEU A 165 1.33 -7.42 -19.16
CA LEU A 165 0.98 -6.04 -19.52
C LEU A 165 0.54 -5.88 -20.98
N ARG A 166 1.04 -6.73 -21.88
CA ARG A 166 0.67 -6.69 -23.31
C ARG A 166 -0.82 -6.91 -23.54
N TRP A 167 -1.51 -7.43 -22.54
CA TRP A 167 -2.90 -7.82 -22.59
C TRP A 167 -3.86 -6.74 -22.08
N GLY A 168 -3.35 -5.55 -21.73
CA GLY A 168 -4.17 -4.41 -21.33
C GLY A 168 -4.65 -4.46 -19.88
N LEU A 169 -3.84 -5.02 -18.99
CA LEU A 169 -3.86 -4.64 -17.57
C LEU A 169 -3.47 -3.16 -17.41
#